data_AF-A0A482RGF9-F1
#
_entry.id   AF-A0A482RGF9-F1
#
_cell.length_a   1.000
_cell.length_b   1.000
_cell.length_c   1.000
_cell.angle_alpha   90.00
_cell.angle_beta   90.00
_cell.angle_gamma   90.00
#
_symmetry.space_group_name_H-M   'P 1'
#
loop_
_entity.id
_entity.type
_entity.pdbx_description
1 polymer ?
#
loop_
_entity_poly.entity_id
_entity_poly.type
_entity_poly.pdbx_seq_one_letter_code
_entity_poly.pdbx_strand_id
1 'polypeptide(L)' 'MLAQIQGVLAINPEERRNFLATGGLKSVQLLDMTDADVAAAVDNINSIYPAEVVEYLKPDFMKKLSERMS' A
#
# COMPACT_ATOMS: atom_id res chain seq x y z
N MET A 1 1.44 8.03 13.30
CA MET A 1 2.48 7.27 12.59
C MET A 1 2.21 7.22 11.08
N LEU A 2 1.07 6.72 10.60
CA LEU A 2 0.76 6.65 9.16
C LEU A 2 0.79 8.03 8.45
N ALA A 3 0.28 9.09 9.09
CA ALA A 3 0.34 10.45 8.55
C ALA A 3 1.78 10.98 8.37
N GLN A 4 2.72 10.58 9.24
CA GLN A 4 4.13 10.97 9.11
C GLN A 4 4.79 10.23 7.95
N ILE A 5 4.50 8.93 7.82
CA ILE A 5 4.96 8.10 6.69
C ILE A 5 4.44 8.70 5.38
N GLN A 6 3.14 9.01 5.30
CA GLN A 6 2.53 9.66 4.14
C GLN A 6 3.26 10.95 3.76
N GLY A 7 3.54 11.83 4.72
CA GLY A 7 4.23 13.10 4.47
C GLY A 7 5.63 12.90 3.87
N VAL A 8 6.41 11.95 4.42
CA VAL A 8 7.76 11.63 3.93
C VAL A 8 7.70 11.02 2.53
N LEU A 9 6.79 10.07 2.30
CA LEU A 9 6.63 9.43 1.00
C LEU A 9 6.18 10.44 -0.06
N ALA A 10 5.31 11.40 0.27
CA ALA A 10 4.81 12.38 -0.69
C ALA A 10 5.92 13.28 -1.27
N ILE A 11 6.98 13.56 -0.52
CA ILE A 11 8.03 14.52 -0.92
C ILE A 11 9.35 13.87 -1.33
N ASN A 12 9.62 12.63 -0.91
CA ASN A 12 10.92 11.98 -1.13
C ASN A 12 10.82 10.69 -1.98
N PRO A 13 11.20 10.73 -3.27
CA PRO A 13 11.20 9.56 -4.14
C PRO A 13 12.14 8.43 -3.69
N GLU A 14 13.23 8.72 -2.97
CA GLU A 14 14.13 7.71 -2.43
C GLU A 14 13.45 6.91 -1.32
N GLU A 15 12.77 7.60 -0.41
CA GLU A 15 11.98 6.96 0.64
C GLU A 15 10.83 6.13 0.07
N ARG A 16 10.20 6.56 -1.03
CA ARG A 16 9.20 5.72 -1.73
C ARG A 16 9.78 4.38 -2.17
N ARG A 17 10.99 4.40 -2.74
CA ARG A 17 11.69 3.17 -3.19
C ARG A 17 12.11 2.32 -2.00
N ASN A 18 12.67 2.93 -0.96
CA ASN A 18 13.07 2.23 0.25
C ASN A 18 11.85 1.58 0.94
N PHE A 19 10.73 2.29 1.01
CA PHE A 19 9.48 1.78 1.58
C PHE A 19 8.90 0.59 0.80
N LEU A 20 9.02 0.60 -0.53
CA LEU A 20 8.69 -0.57 -1.36
C LEU A 20 9.68 -1.73 -1.11
N ALA A 21 10.98 -1.46 -1.18
CA ALA A 21 12.04 -2.46 -1.08
C ALA A 21 12.06 -3.19 0.27
N THR A 22 11.74 -2.47 1.35
CA THR A 22 11.66 -3.02 2.71
C THR A 22 10.34 -3.74 3.02
N GLY A 23 9.39 -3.73 2.08
CA GLY A 23 8.06 -4.32 2.27
C GLY A 23 7.09 -3.45 3.09
N GLY A 24 7.42 -2.18 3.33
CA GLY A 24 6.55 -1.24 4.03
C GLY A 24 5.16 -1.10 3.38
N LEU A 25 5.10 -1.00 2.05
CA LEU A 25 3.81 -0.92 1.34
C LEU A 25 2.98 -2.20 1.49
N LYS A 26 3.64 -3.37 1.54
CA LYS A 26 2.97 -4.65 1.80
C LYS A 26 2.38 -4.69 3.20
N SER A 27 3.12 -4.21 4.20
CA SER A 27 2.62 -4.11 5.59
C SER A 27 1.40 -3.20 5.69
N VAL A 28 1.36 -2.11 4.93
CA VAL A 28 0.18 -1.21 4.86
C VAL A 28 -1.05 -1.95 4.31
N GLN A 29 -0.90 -2.84 3.33
CA GLN A 29 -2.02 -3.63 2.79
C GLN A 29 -2.57 -4.67 3.78
N LEU A 30 -1.83 -4.97 4.86
CA LEU A 30 -2.24 -5.94 5.89
C LEU A 30 -2.90 -5.28 7.10
N LEU A 31 -2.97 -3.94 7.13
CA LEU A 31 -3.62 -3.23 8.21
C LEU A 31 -5.13 -3.48 8.21
N ASP A 32 -5.70 -3.57 9.41
CA ASP A 32 -7.14 -3.59 9.58
C ASP A 32 -7.72 -2.21 9.25
N MET A 33 -8.60 -2.16 8.25
CA MET A 33 -9.23 -0.93 7.75
C MET A 33 -10.64 -0.74 8.32
N THR A 34 -10.98 -1.42 9.42
CA THR A 34 -12.24 -1.18 10.16
C THR A 34 -12.32 0.23 10.75
N ASP A 35 -11.18 0.82 11.08
CA ASP A 35 -11.07 2.21 11.51
C ASP A 35 -10.99 3.13 10.29
N ALA A 36 -11.86 4.15 10.25
CA ALA A 36 -11.99 5.07 9.12
C ALA A 36 -10.74 5.95 8.91
N ASP A 37 -10.04 6.32 9.99
CA ASP A 37 -8.81 7.11 9.90
C ASP A 37 -7.66 6.26 9.36
N VAL A 38 -7.62 4.98 9.75
CA VAL A 38 -6.65 4.01 9.20
C VAL A 38 -6.93 3.77 7.71
N ALA A 39 -8.19 3.55 7.33
CA ALA A 39 -8.59 3.38 5.93
C ALA A 39 -8.19 4.58 5.07
N ALA A 40 -8.51 5.81 5.54
CA ALA A 40 -8.15 7.04 4.84
C ALA A 40 -6.62 7.21 4.69
N ALA A 41 -5.86 6.84 5.73
CA ALA A 41 -4.41 6.90 5.67
C ALA A 41 -3.81 5.86 4.70
N VAL A 42 -4.37 4.65 4.66
CA VAL A 42 -3.98 3.61 3.69
C VAL A 42 -4.26 4.07 2.26
N ASP A 43 -5.44 4.63 2.00
CA ASP A 43 -5.81 5.12 0.67
C ASP A 43 -4.88 6.23 0.20
N ASN A 44 -4.53 7.16 1.09
CA ASN A 44 -3.58 8.22 0.79
C ASN A 44 -2.15 7.70 0.51
N ILE A 45 -1.72 6.65 1.20
CA ILE A 45 -0.42 6.01 0.91
C ILE A 45 -0.49 5.30 -0.44
N ASN A 46 -1.58 4.58 -0.71
CA ASN A 46 -1.79 3.87 -1.97
C ASN A 46 -1.79 4.81 -3.18
N SER A 47 -2.34 6.02 -3.06
CA SER A 47 -2.38 7.00 -4.17
C SER A 47 -1.00 7.52 -4.60
N ILE A 48 0.05 7.30 -3.80
CA ILE A 48 1.44 7.68 -4.13
C ILE A 48 2.06 6.68 -5.13
N TYR A 49 1.52 5.47 -5.20
CA TYR A 49 2.05 4.37 -6.00
C TYR A 49 1.14 4.05 -7.19
N PRO A 50 1.69 3.47 -8.28
CA PRO A 50 0.86 2.97 -9.37
C PRO A 50 -0.13 1.92 -8.88
N ALA A 51 -1.36 1.94 -9.40
CA ALA A 51 -2.43 1.04 -8.97
C ALA A 51 -2.04 -0.46 -9.11
N GLU A 52 -1.31 -0.80 -10.17
CA GLU A 52 -0.80 -2.16 -10.42
C GLU A 52 0.13 -2.65 -9.30
N VAL A 53 0.97 -1.76 -8.76
CA VAL A 53 1.90 -2.08 -7.66
C VAL A 53 1.12 -2.33 -6.37
N VAL A 54 0.13 -1.47 -6.09
CA VAL A 54 -0.75 -1.63 -4.91
C VAL A 54 -1.53 -2.93 -5.00
N GLU A 55 -2.12 -3.22 -6.17
CA GLU A 55 -2.90 -4.44 -6.41
C GLU A 55 -2.08 -5.70 -6.24
N TYR A 56 -0.85 -5.74 -6.79
CA TYR A 56 0.07 -6.87 -6.65
C TYR A 56 0.41 -7.19 -5.17
N LEU A 57 0.44 -6.17 -4.32
CA LEU A 57 0.79 -6.31 -2.90
C LEU A 57 -0.43 -6.60 -2.00
N LYS A 58 -1.66 -6.59 -2.54
CA LYS A 58 -2.85 -6.94 -1.75
C LYS A 58 -2.80 -8.41 -1.35
N PRO A 59 -3.24 -8.76 -0.13
CA PRO A 59 -3.19 -10.14 0.37
C PRO A 59 -3.97 -11.12 -0.52
N ASP A 60 -5.07 -10.69 -1.14
CA ASP A 60 -5.91 -11.53 -1.99
C ASP A 60 -5.47 -11.59 -3.46
N PHE A 61 -4.36 -10.96 -3.84
CA PHE A 61 -3.95 -10.86 -5.24
C PHE A 61 -3.80 -12.23 -5.91
N MET A 62 -3.11 -13.17 -5.26
CA MET A 62 -2.90 -14.52 -5.81
C MET A 62 -4.21 -15.28 -5.99
N LYS A 63 -5.16 -15.09 -5.07
CA LYS A 63 -6.49 -15.70 -5.15
C LYS A 63 -7.28 -15.13 -6.33
N LYS A 64 -7.33 -13.80 -6.45
CA LYS A 64 -7.99 -13.10 -7.57
C LYS A 64 -7.36 -13.42 -8.92
N LEU A 65 -6.04 -13.58 -8.98
CA LEU A 65 -5.34 -13.97 -10.20
C LEU A 65 -5.74 -15.38 -10.63
N SER A 66 -5.78 -16.33 -9.69
CA SER A 66 -6.23 -17.70 -9.95
C SER A 66 -7.66 -17.76 -10.49
N GLU A 67 -8.58 -16.95 -9.94
CA GLU A 67 -9.98 -16.86 -10.39
C GLU A 67 -10.13 -16.27 -11.81
N ARG A 68 -9.16 -15.46 -12.27
CA ARG A 68 -9.18 -14.86 -13.62
C ARG A 68 -8.59 -15.79 -14.70
N MET A 69 -7.82 -16.80 -14.30
CA MET A 69 -7.15 -17.74 -15.21
C MET A 69 -7.91 -19.06 -15.39
N SER A 70 -8.90 -19.32 -14.54
CA SER A 70 -9.85 -20.45 -14.62
C SER A 70 -11.06 -20.11 -15.48
#